data_AF-A0A7Y5DEV9-F1
#
_entry.id   AF-A0A7Y5DEV9-F1
#
_cell.length_a   1.000
_cell.length_b   1.000
_cell.length_c   1.000
_cell.angle_alpha   90.00
_cell.angle_beta   90.00
_cell.angle_gamma   90.00
#
_symmetry.space_group_name_H-M   'P 1'
#
loop_
_entity.id
_entity.type
_entity.pdbx_description
1 polymer ?
#
loop_
_entity_poly.entity_id
_entity_poly.type
_entity_poly.pdbx_seq_one_letter_code
_entity_poly.pdbx_strand_id
1 'polypeptide(L)'
;MTKAAVIIFVVIVSLAGCSSAKLDSYVSPSYSAGQVRRVAVMPISNQRIDAGQAIELNRAFIQELQRRNPGIEVIGGQEAIAALNRQNQADLWANFLVGYSTSGLPNTRTLSALAETLKVDAIVQGAMLRVIQEDSSGYNYPLTQVSIRYTMFGGKDWAVLWELTGEGKVQPYGYAAAPVFEAAKLAHDKILEQLPF
;
A
#
# COMPACT_ATOMS: atom_id res chain seq x y z
N MET A 1 60.86 -9.34 26.06
CA MET A 1 60.67 -8.78 24.70
C MET A 1 59.36 -9.32 24.17
N THR A 2 58.30 -8.55 24.37
CA THR A 2 56.90 -8.87 24.11
C THR A 2 56.62 -8.77 22.61
N LYS A 3 56.18 -9.89 22.01
CA LYS A 3 55.79 -9.96 20.59
C LYS A 3 54.48 -9.18 20.42
N ALA A 4 54.51 -8.20 19.51
CA ALA A 4 53.38 -7.36 19.16
C ALA A 4 52.23 -8.21 18.58
N ALA A 5 51.06 -8.11 19.21
CA ALA A 5 49.82 -8.62 18.66
C ALA A 5 49.33 -7.65 17.57
N VAL A 6 49.41 -8.07 16.31
CA VAL A 6 48.79 -7.35 15.19
C VAL A 6 47.33 -7.78 15.15
N ILE A 7 46.45 -6.97 15.74
CA ILE A 7 45.00 -7.12 15.60
C ILE A 7 44.60 -6.41 14.30
N ILE A 8 44.35 -7.20 13.25
CA ILE A 8 43.70 -6.70 12.02
C ILE A 8 42.21 -6.58 12.33
N PHE A 9 41.76 -5.36 12.63
CA PHE A 9 40.35 -5.03 12.73
C PHE A 9 39.82 -4.79 11.31
N VAL A 10 39.29 -5.84 10.68
CA VAL A 10 38.57 -5.72 9.40
C VAL A 10 37.27 -4.96 9.69
N VAL A 11 37.28 -3.66 9.48
CA VAL A 11 36.05 -2.86 9.35
C VAL A 11 35.42 -3.28 8.03
N ILE A 12 34.50 -4.23 8.07
CA ILE A 12 33.52 -4.43 7.00
C ILE A 12 32.64 -3.17 7.03
N VAL A 13 33.04 -2.15 6.28
CA VAL A 13 32.19 -0.99 5.97
C VAL A 13 31.04 -1.56 5.15
N SER A 14 29.94 -1.87 5.81
CA SER A 14 28.69 -2.21 5.16
C SER A 14 28.30 -1.05 4.25
N LEU A 15 28.39 -1.28 2.94
CA LEU A 15 27.80 -0.45 1.87
C LEU A 15 26.27 -0.55 1.94
N ALA A 16 25.69 -0.22 3.08
CA ALA A 16 24.25 -0.27 3.32
C ALA A 16 23.61 1.01 2.78
N GLY A 17 23.11 0.96 1.54
CA GLY A 17 22.37 2.07 0.95
C GLY A 17 21.31 2.62 1.91
N CYS A 18 21.07 3.93 1.87
CA CYS A 18 20.13 4.54 2.81
C CYS A 18 18.70 4.24 2.36
N SER A 19 17.91 3.64 3.25
CA SER A 19 16.48 3.44 3.06
C SER A 19 15.70 4.22 4.13
N SER A 20 14.61 4.87 3.75
CA SER A 20 13.72 5.56 4.68
C SER A 20 12.27 5.39 4.29
N ALA A 21 11.38 5.38 5.28
CA ALA A 21 9.95 5.38 5.06
C ALA A 21 9.25 6.47 5.88
N LYS A 22 8.19 7.05 5.33
CA LYS A 22 7.33 8.04 5.99
C LYS A 22 5.87 7.62 5.86
N LEU A 23 5.03 8.10 6.76
CA LEU A 23 3.59 7.86 6.75
C LEU A 23 2.84 9.17 6.99
N ASP A 24 1.82 9.39 6.17
CA ASP A 24 0.74 10.32 6.43
C ASP A 24 -0.55 9.53 6.67
N SER A 25 -1.38 9.98 7.61
CA SER A 25 -2.55 9.23 8.06
C SER A 25 -3.73 10.13 8.38
N TYR A 26 -4.90 9.73 7.88
CA TYR A 26 -6.19 10.26 8.26
C TYR A 26 -7.06 9.13 8.81
N VAL A 27 -7.72 9.37 9.93
CA VAL A 27 -8.74 8.46 10.49
C VAL A 27 -9.96 9.31 10.85
N SER A 28 -11.13 8.91 10.36
CA SER A 28 -12.37 9.59 10.69
C SER A 28 -12.64 9.50 12.19
N PRO A 29 -13.01 10.60 12.88
CA PRO A 29 -13.39 10.56 14.29
C PRO A 29 -14.60 9.65 14.57
N SER A 30 -15.43 9.37 13.56
CA SER A 30 -16.59 8.47 13.68
C SER A 30 -16.23 6.98 13.56
N TYR A 31 -15.00 6.68 13.14
CA TYR A 31 -14.54 5.31 12.96
C TYR A 31 -14.12 4.71 14.31
N SER A 32 -14.63 3.51 14.60
CA SER A 32 -14.15 2.70 15.72
C SER A 32 -13.83 1.30 15.24
N ALA A 33 -12.68 0.77 15.68
CA ALA A 33 -12.29 -0.62 15.45
C ALA A 33 -13.45 -1.56 15.87
N GLY A 34 -13.86 -2.46 14.98
CA GLY A 34 -15.00 -3.37 15.17
C GLY A 34 -16.33 -2.96 14.52
N GLN A 35 -16.45 -1.75 13.97
CA GLN A 35 -17.62 -1.37 13.14
C GLN A 35 -17.68 -2.14 11.82
N VAL A 36 -16.52 -2.46 11.24
CA VAL A 36 -16.40 -3.20 9.98
C VAL A 36 -16.24 -4.68 10.29
N ARG A 37 -17.19 -5.51 9.84
CA ARG A 37 -17.14 -6.97 10.00
C ARG A 37 -16.71 -7.67 8.74
N ARG A 38 -17.16 -7.17 7.59
CA ARG A 38 -16.81 -7.75 6.29
C ARG A 38 -16.26 -6.69 5.34
N VAL A 39 -15.12 -6.98 4.73
CA VAL A 39 -14.38 -6.01 3.90
C VAL A 39 -13.96 -6.65 2.57
N ALA A 40 -14.08 -5.89 1.48
CA ALA A 40 -13.40 -6.23 0.24
C ALA A 40 -12.05 -5.50 0.17
N VAL A 41 -10.96 -6.22 -0.07
CA VAL A 41 -9.65 -5.62 -0.32
C VAL A 41 -9.34 -5.74 -1.80
N MET A 42 -9.44 -4.61 -2.50
CA MET A 42 -9.32 -4.55 -3.95
C MET A 42 -7.85 -4.59 -4.38
N PRO A 43 -7.54 -5.08 -5.60
CA PRO A 43 -6.17 -5.03 -6.11
C PRO A 43 -5.62 -3.60 -6.17
N ILE A 44 -4.32 -3.46 -5.92
CA ILE A 44 -3.63 -2.17 -6.02
C ILE A 44 -3.77 -1.64 -7.46
N SER A 45 -4.13 -0.36 -7.59
CA SER A 45 -4.25 0.32 -8.88
C SER A 45 -3.01 1.16 -9.21
N ASN A 46 -2.91 1.59 -10.47
CA ASN A 46 -1.83 2.45 -11.00
C ASN A 46 -0.43 1.90 -10.78
N GLN A 47 -0.31 0.57 -10.80
CA GLN A 47 0.92 -0.12 -10.49
C GLN A 47 2.00 0.08 -11.56
N ARG A 48 3.22 0.44 -11.13
CA ARG A 48 4.45 0.33 -11.93
C ARG A 48 5.31 -0.86 -11.49
N ILE A 49 4.66 -1.83 -10.86
CA ILE A 49 5.20 -3.10 -10.41
C ILE A 49 4.47 -4.22 -11.19
N ASP A 50 5.10 -5.39 -11.27
CA ASP A 50 4.48 -6.51 -11.96
C ASP A 50 3.29 -7.09 -11.17
N ALA A 51 2.50 -7.95 -11.84
CA ALA A 51 1.31 -8.53 -11.24
C ALA A 51 1.62 -9.43 -10.03
N GLY A 52 2.77 -10.14 -10.03
CA GLY A 52 3.18 -10.99 -8.90
C GLY A 52 3.52 -10.16 -7.66
N GLN A 53 4.25 -9.06 -7.87
CA GLN A 53 4.56 -8.08 -6.83
C GLN A 53 3.31 -7.43 -6.24
N ALA A 54 2.35 -7.05 -7.08
CA ALA A 54 1.08 -6.49 -6.61
C ALA A 54 0.25 -7.50 -5.80
N ILE A 55 0.25 -8.77 -6.22
CA ILE A 55 -0.38 -9.87 -5.47
C ILE A 55 0.32 -10.07 -4.12
N GLU A 56 1.66 -9.96 -4.06
CA GLU A 56 2.41 -10.03 -2.80
C GLU A 56 1.97 -8.94 -1.83
N LEU A 57 1.96 -7.67 -2.25
CA LEU A 57 1.54 -6.55 -1.40
C LEU A 57 0.09 -6.71 -0.93
N ASN A 58 -0.81 -7.11 -1.83
CA ASN A 58 -2.22 -7.29 -1.45
C ASN A 58 -2.40 -8.45 -0.45
N ARG A 59 -1.65 -9.55 -0.61
CA ARG A 59 -1.66 -10.67 0.33
C ARG A 59 -1.12 -10.25 1.70
N ALA A 60 0.00 -9.53 1.73
CA ALA A 60 0.59 -9.02 2.96
C ALA A 60 -0.39 -8.09 3.71
N PHE A 61 -1.07 -7.20 2.96
CA PHE A 61 -2.12 -6.35 3.52
C PHE A 61 -3.25 -7.14 4.17
N ILE A 62 -3.81 -8.12 3.45
CA ILE A 62 -4.92 -8.94 3.94
C ILE A 62 -4.50 -9.72 5.19
N GLN A 63 -3.30 -10.30 5.18
CA GLN A 63 -2.77 -11.05 6.32
C GLN A 63 -2.62 -10.17 7.56
N GLU A 64 -2.06 -8.96 7.39
CA GLU A 64 -1.89 -8.03 8.50
C GLU A 64 -3.25 -7.51 9.02
N LEU A 65 -4.20 -7.24 8.13
CA LEU A 65 -5.55 -6.84 8.48
C LEU A 65 -6.24 -7.91 9.34
N GLN A 66 -6.17 -9.17 8.92
CA GLN A 66 -6.72 -10.31 9.67
C GLN A 66 -5.96 -10.55 10.99
N ARG A 67 -4.65 -10.30 11.01
CA ARG A 67 -3.84 -10.40 12.25
C ARG A 67 -4.27 -9.38 13.30
N ARG A 68 -4.56 -8.14 12.90
CA ARG A 68 -5.00 -7.06 13.80
C ARG A 68 -6.46 -7.15 14.17
N ASN A 69 -7.31 -7.62 13.25
CA ASN A 69 -8.72 -7.85 13.47
C ASN A 69 -9.11 -9.29 13.13
N PRO A 70 -8.90 -10.27 14.04
CA PRO A 70 -9.16 -11.68 13.77
C PRO A 70 -10.62 -12.03 13.44
N GLY A 71 -11.56 -11.14 13.78
CA GLY A 71 -12.98 -11.33 13.49
C GLY A 71 -13.43 -10.79 12.13
N ILE A 72 -12.52 -10.19 11.35
CA ILE A 72 -12.88 -9.60 10.06
C ILE A 72 -12.95 -10.65 8.95
N GLU A 73 -14.06 -10.65 8.23
CA GLU A 73 -14.21 -11.43 7.00
C GLU A 73 -13.66 -10.63 5.82
N VAL A 74 -12.72 -11.21 5.07
CA VAL A 74 -12.07 -10.53 3.95
C VAL A 74 -12.41 -11.22 2.64
N ILE A 75 -12.93 -10.44 1.68
CA ILE A 75 -12.99 -10.83 0.27
C ILE A 75 -11.73 -10.30 -0.39
N GLY A 76 -10.90 -11.20 -0.91
CA GLY A 76 -9.65 -10.83 -1.58
C GLY A 76 -9.88 -10.24 -2.96
N GLY A 77 -8.88 -9.52 -3.49
CA GLY A 77 -9.02 -8.72 -4.70
C GLY A 77 -9.46 -9.51 -5.94
N GLN A 78 -8.94 -10.73 -6.15
CA GLN A 78 -9.36 -11.55 -7.30
C GLN A 78 -10.83 -12.00 -7.19
N GLU A 79 -11.26 -12.40 -5.98
CA GLU A 79 -12.64 -12.80 -5.72
C GLU A 79 -13.59 -11.62 -5.87
N ALA A 80 -13.22 -10.45 -5.35
CA ALA A 80 -13.99 -9.22 -5.48
C ALA A 80 -14.17 -8.84 -6.96
N ILE A 81 -13.09 -8.82 -7.74
CA ILE A 81 -13.15 -8.54 -9.18
C ILE A 81 -14.00 -9.58 -9.91
N ALA A 82 -13.89 -10.87 -9.58
CA ALA A 82 -14.75 -11.90 -10.18
C ALA A 82 -16.23 -11.73 -9.82
N ALA A 83 -16.56 -11.30 -8.60
CA ALA A 83 -17.91 -10.98 -8.19
C ALA A 83 -18.49 -9.78 -8.95
N LEU A 84 -17.71 -8.70 -9.09
CA LEU A 84 -18.11 -7.51 -9.85
C LEU A 84 -18.31 -7.83 -11.34
N ASN A 85 -17.42 -8.61 -11.95
CA ASN A 85 -17.55 -9.02 -13.35
C ASN A 85 -18.82 -9.84 -13.60
N ARG A 86 -19.15 -10.78 -12.70
CA ARG A 86 -20.38 -11.59 -12.81
C ARG A 86 -21.66 -10.76 -12.80
N GLN A 87 -21.63 -9.58 -12.20
CA GLN A 87 -22.75 -8.64 -12.16
C GLN A 87 -22.62 -7.48 -13.15
N ASN A 88 -21.67 -7.54 -14.09
CA ASN A 88 -21.36 -6.46 -15.05
C ASN A 88 -21.06 -5.11 -14.38
N GLN A 89 -20.44 -5.11 -13.20
CA GLN A 89 -20.09 -3.91 -12.43
C GLN A 89 -18.60 -3.54 -12.50
N ALA A 90 -17.82 -4.19 -13.35
CA ALA A 90 -16.39 -3.88 -13.51
C ALA A 90 -16.15 -2.44 -13.99
N ASP A 91 -16.92 -1.98 -14.97
CA ASP A 91 -16.84 -0.61 -15.47
C ASP A 91 -17.26 0.41 -14.42
N LEU A 92 -18.27 0.07 -13.61
CA LEU A 92 -18.72 0.92 -12.51
C LEU A 92 -17.58 1.14 -11.49
N TRP A 93 -16.84 0.08 -11.17
CA TRP A 93 -15.65 0.16 -10.32
C TRP A 93 -14.52 0.98 -10.95
N ALA A 94 -14.20 0.74 -12.22
CA ALA A 94 -13.17 1.51 -12.93
C ALA A 94 -13.49 3.00 -12.96
N ASN A 95 -14.75 3.36 -13.25
CA ASN A 95 -15.22 4.74 -13.26
C ASN A 95 -15.17 5.38 -11.86
N PHE A 96 -15.49 4.63 -10.81
CA PHE A 96 -15.31 5.09 -9.44
C PHE A 96 -13.86 5.45 -9.15
N LEU A 97 -12.90 4.57 -9.50
CA LEU A 97 -11.48 4.82 -9.26
C LEU A 97 -10.99 6.09 -9.96
N VAL A 98 -11.37 6.28 -11.23
CA VAL A 98 -11.02 7.49 -11.99
C VAL A 98 -11.63 8.74 -11.35
N GLY A 99 -12.93 8.72 -11.03
CA GLY A 99 -13.63 9.85 -10.42
C GLY A 99 -13.07 10.22 -9.05
N TYR A 100 -12.78 9.22 -8.20
CA TYR A 100 -12.19 9.42 -6.89
C TYR A 100 -10.75 9.94 -6.99
N SER A 101 -9.93 9.41 -7.89
CA SER A 101 -8.55 9.88 -8.08
C SER A 101 -8.47 11.34 -8.54
N THR A 102 -9.48 11.81 -9.26
CA THR A 102 -9.54 13.19 -9.78
C THR A 102 -10.10 14.17 -8.76
N SER A 103 -11.16 13.78 -8.04
CA SER A 103 -11.91 14.70 -7.17
C SER A 103 -11.53 14.60 -5.69
N GLY A 104 -10.95 13.49 -5.24
CA GLY A 104 -10.77 13.17 -3.83
C GLY A 104 -12.07 12.88 -3.07
N LEU A 105 -13.23 12.89 -3.74
CA LEU A 105 -14.54 12.71 -3.12
C LEU A 105 -15.13 11.35 -3.51
N PRO A 106 -15.50 10.49 -2.55
CA PRO A 106 -16.11 9.19 -2.87
C PRO A 106 -17.51 9.37 -3.45
N ASN A 107 -17.80 8.71 -4.58
CA ASN A 107 -19.17 8.57 -5.06
C ASN A 107 -19.90 7.49 -4.25
N THR A 108 -20.61 7.93 -3.22
CA THR A 108 -21.26 7.06 -2.22
C THR A 108 -22.33 6.15 -2.81
N ARG A 109 -23.05 6.60 -3.85
CA ARG A 109 -24.03 5.77 -4.58
C ARG A 109 -23.35 4.60 -5.28
N THR A 110 -22.24 4.88 -5.96
CA THR A 110 -21.45 3.84 -6.63
C THR A 110 -20.87 2.85 -5.63
N LEU A 111 -20.28 3.34 -4.53
CA LEU A 111 -19.73 2.48 -3.48
C LEU A 111 -20.79 1.59 -2.84
N SER A 112 -21.98 2.12 -2.54
CA SER A 112 -23.10 1.33 -2.01
C SER A 112 -23.50 0.19 -2.95
N ALA A 113 -23.64 0.48 -4.25
CA ALA A 113 -24.01 -0.54 -5.24
C ALA A 113 -22.94 -1.63 -5.39
N LEU A 114 -21.66 -1.26 -5.37
CA LEU A 114 -20.55 -2.23 -5.40
C LEU A 114 -20.52 -3.08 -4.13
N ALA A 115 -20.76 -2.46 -2.98
CA ALA A 115 -20.76 -3.14 -1.70
C ALA A 115 -21.92 -4.11 -1.52
N GLU A 116 -23.10 -3.80 -2.04
CA GLU A 116 -24.23 -4.73 -2.09
C GLU A 116 -23.89 -5.99 -2.91
N THR A 117 -23.24 -5.81 -4.06
CA THR A 117 -22.75 -6.93 -4.89
C THR A 117 -21.72 -7.79 -4.14
N LEU A 118 -20.78 -7.13 -3.46
CA LEU A 118 -19.71 -7.79 -2.71
C LEU A 118 -20.20 -8.33 -1.35
N LYS A 119 -21.35 -7.86 -0.86
CA LYS A 119 -21.90 -8.13 0.47
C LYS A 119 -20.92 -7.76 1.59
N VAL A 120 -20.37 -6.54 1.54
CA VAL A 120 -19.35 -6.02 2.47
C VAL A 120 -19.83 -4.74 3.14
N ASP A 121 -19.27 -4.44 4.32
CA ASP A 121 -19.51 -3.21 5.07
C ASP A 121 -18.46 -2.12 4.77
N ALA A 122 -17.37 -2.53 4.13
CA ALA A 122 -16.28 -1.64 3.73
C ALA A 122 -15.55 -2.16 2.48
N ILE A 123 -14.94 -1.23 1.75
CA ILE A 123 -14.07 -1.50 0.60
C ILE A 123 -12.73 -0.80 0.85
N VAL A 124 -11.63 -1.54 0.73
CA VAL A 124 -10.26 -1.01 0.78
C VAL A 124 -9.70 -0.96 -0.62
N GLN A 125 -9.17 0.21 -1.00
CA GLN A 125 -8.43 0.42 -2.25
C GLN A 125 -6.99 0.82 -1.96
N GLY A 126 -6.03 0.05 -2.48
CA GLY A 126 -4.62 0.44 -2.56
C GLY A 126 -4.30 1.13 -3.89
N ALA A 127 -3.46 2.16 -3.91
CA ALA A 127 -3.02 2.81 -5.14
C ALA A 127 -1.56 3.25 -5.04
N MET A 128 -0.79 3.01 -6.11
CA MET A 128 0.50 3.69 -6.27
C MET A 128 0.26 5.11 -6.78
N LEU A 129 0.67 6.11 -6.01
CA LEU A 129 0.43 7.52 -6.32
C LEU A 129 1.57 8.14 -7.13
N ARG A 130 2.80 7.85 -6.71
CA ARG A 130 4.01 8.44 -7.28
C ARG A 130 5.13 7.41 -7.33
N VAL A 131 5.85 7.40 -8.44
CA VAL A 131 7.06 6.61 -8.63
C VAL A 131 8.12 7.50 -9.25
N ILE A 132 9.18 7.75 -8.51
CA ILE A 132 10.41 8.38 -8.97
C ILE A 132 11.46 7.27 -9.03
N GLN A 133 12.11 7.12 -10.18
CA GLN A 133 13.23 6.21 -10.34
C GLN A 133 14.25 6.93 -11.21
N GLU A 134 15.39 7.27 -10.61
CA GLU A 134 16.43 8.07 -11.20
C GLU A 134 17.77 7.38 -10.96
N ASP A 135 18.47 7.05 -12.04
CA ASP A 135 19.85 6.62 -11.95
C ASP A 135 20.73 7.80 -11.53
N SER A 136 21.94 7.48 -11.08
CA SER A 136 22.93 8.49 -10.77
C SER A 136 23.23 9.34 -11.99
N SER A 137 23.27 10.64 -11.78
CA SER A 137 23.98 11.56 -12.68
C SER A 137 25.27 12.01 -11.99
N GLY A 138 26.22 12.60 -12.70
CA GLY A 138 27.48 13.08 -12.12
C GLY A 138 27.35 14.02 -10.90
N TYR A 139 26.14 14.50 -10.60
CA TYR A 139 25.82 15.35 -9.45
C TYR A 139 24.76 14.77 -8.50
N ASN A 140 24.03 13.72 -8.91
CA ASN A 140 22.94 13.14 -8.13
C ASN A 140 23.18 11.66 -7.85
N TYR A 141 22.95 11.23 -6.61
CA TYR A 141 22.91 9.83 -6.24
C TYR A 141 21.65 9.16 -6.81
N PRO A 142 21.71 7.85 -7.13
CA PRO A 142 20.53 7.15 -7.62
C PRO A 142 19.43 7.15 -6.55
N LEU A 143 18.18 7.22 -6.99
CA LEU A 143 17.01 7.35 -6.15
C LEU A 143 15.86 6.50 -6.68
N THR A 144 15.24 5.75 -5.79
CA THR A 144 13.93 5.17 -6.02
C THR A 144 13.01 5.60 -4.90
N GLN A 145 11.90 6.25 -5.24
CA GLN A 145 10.90 6.71 -4.30
C GLN A 145 9.51 6.32 -4.78
N VAL A 146 8.74 5.71 -3.90
CA VAL A 146 7.39 5.25 -4.18
C VAL A 146 6.45 5.72 -3.07
N SER A 147 5.31 6.27 -3.46
CA SER A 147 4.21 6.58 -2.55
C SER A 147 3.05 5.63 -2.81
N ILE A 148 2.60 4.93 -1.78
CA ILE A 148 1.43 4.04 -1.81
C ILE A 148 0.38 4.61 -0.87
N ARG A 149 -0.87 4.61 -1.30
CA ARG A 149 -2.01 4.97 -0.47
C ARG A 149 -2.98 3.81 -0.35
N TYR A 150 -3.45 3.55 0.86
CA TYR A 150 -4.62 2.72 1.12
C TYR A 150 -5.73 3.58 1.67
N THR A 151 -6.92 3.47 1.09
CA THR A 151 -8.13 4.15 1.55
C THR A 151 -9.18 3.11 1.87
N MET A 152 -9.80 3.20 3.05
CA MET A 152 -10.99 2.42 3.40
C MET A 152 -12.23 3.29 3.29
N PHE A 153 -13.20 2.81 2.52
CA PHE A 153 -14.54 3.38 2.42
C PHE A 153 -15.50 2.49 3.19
N GLY A 154 -16.47 3.08 3.89
CA GLY A 154 -17.51 2.33 4.59
C GLY A 154 -18.40 3.19 5.48
N GLY A 155 -19.10 2.52 6.39
CA GLY A 155 -20.11 3.15 7.23
C GLY A 155 -21.40 3.47 6.46
N LYS A 156 -22.35 4.11 7.13
CA LYS A 156 -23.69 4.37 6.57
C LYS A 156 -23.67 5.20 5.29
N ASP A 157 -22.73 6.14 5.20
CA ASP A 157 -22.65 7.09 4.09
C ASP A 157 -21.54 6.76 3.08
N TRP A 158 -20.90 5.58 3.19
CA TRP A 158 -19.76 5.20 2.33
C TRP A 158 -18.65 6.25 2.24
N ALA A 159 -18.39 6.91 3.39
CA ALA A 159 -17.34 7.91 3.54
C ALA A 159 -15.96 7.24 3.68
N VAL A 160 -14.90 8.05 3.58
CA VAL A 160 -13.54 7.62 3.94
C VAL A 160 -13.48 7.40 5.45
N LEU A 161 -13.29 6.15 5.87
CA LEU A 161 -13.11 5.79 7.28
C LEU A 161 -11.69 6.05 7.73
N TRP A 162 -10.73 5.73 6.88
CA TRP A 162 -9.32 6.07 7.07
C TRP A 162 -8.58 6.05 5.73
N GLU A 163 -7.47 6.77 5.70
CA GLU A 163 -6.54 6.85 4.58
C GLU A 163 -5.11 6.85 5.12
N LEU A 164 -4.27 5.97 4.62
CA LEU A 164 -2.86 5.85 4.98
C LEU A 164 -2.01 6.00 3.72
N THR A 165 -1.11 6.97 3.70
CA THR A 165 -0.16 7.18 2.60
C THR A 165 1.25 6.95 3.10
N GLY A 166 1.84 5.82 2.69
CA GLY A 166 3.22 5.49 2.94
C GLY A 166 4.12 5.98 1.80
N GLU A 167 5.28 6.51 2.14
CA GLU A 167 6.35 6.80 1.20
C GLU A 167 7.57 5.96 1.57
N GLY A 168 8.12 5.24 0.60
CA GLY A 168 9.35 4.48 0.72
C GLY A 168 10.40 5.06 -0.22
N LYS A 169 11.62 5.20 0.29
CA LYS A 169 12.75 5.76 -0.44
C LYS A 169 13.97 4.87 -0.26
N VAL A 170 14.62 4.53 -1.37
CA VAL A 170 15.86 3.75 -1.42
C VAL A 170 16.90 4.54 -2.21
N GLN A 171 18.08 4.70 -1.63
CA GLN A 171 19.26 5.32 -2.25
C GLN A 171 20.42 4.33 -2.17
N PRO A 172 20.62 3.49 -3.22
CA PRO A 172 21.68 2.49 -3.21
C PRO A 172 23.06 3.13 -3.34
N TYR A 173 24.08 2.45 -2.84
CA TYR A 173 25.47 2.77 -3.15
C TYR A 173 25.81 2.22 -4.54
N GLY A 174 25.52 3.00 -5.58
CA GLY A 174 25.77 2.60 -6.96
C GLY A 174 25.41 3.69 -7.96
N TYR A 175 25.38 3.33 -9.24
CA TYR A 175 24.92 4.21 -10.32
C TYR A 175 23.48 3.93 -10.73
N ALA A 176 22.99 2.71 -10.52
CA ALA A 176 21.63 2.32 -10.88
C ALA A 176 20.66 2.57 -9.72
N ALA A 177 19.47 3.06 -10.03
CA ALA A 177 18.35 3.11 -9.12
C ALA A 177 17.96 1.70 -8.65
N ALA A 178 17.44 1.62 -7.43
CA ALA A 178 16.88 0.38 -6.92
C ALA A 178 15.60 -0.02 -7.71
N PRO A 179 15.18 -1.29 -7.66
CA PRO A 179 13.88 -1.69 -8.19
C PRO A 179 12.74 -0.94 -7.51
N VAL A 180 11.74 -0.51 -8.30
CA VAL A 180 10.53 0.16 -7.78
C VAL A 180 9.87 -0.61 -6.65
N PHE A 181 9.86 -1.94 -6.75
CA PHE A 181 9.25 -2.80 -5.74
C PHE A 181 9.91 -2.71 -4.36
N GLU A 182 11.22 -2.46 -4.28
CA GLU A 182 11.92 -2.35 -3.00
C GLU A 182 11.44 -1.12 -2.22
N ALA A 183 11.36 0.03 -2.89
CA ALA A 183 10.79 1.24 -2.32
C ALA A 183 9.27 1.09 -2.04
N ALA A 184 8.54 0.40 -2.91
CA ALA A 184 7.12 0.09 -2.70
C ALA A 184 6.90 -0.75 -1.44
N LYS A 185 7.75 -1.75 -1.19
CA LYS A 185 7.70 -2.59 -0.01
C LYS A 185 7.95 -1.80 1.27
N LEU A 186 8.94 -0.91 1.28
CA LEU A 186 9.17 -0.01 2.43
C LEU A 186 7.96 0.89 2.73
N ALA A 187 7.35 1.48 1.69
CA ALA A 187 6.13 2.27 1.83
C ALA A 187 4.99 1.43 2.41
N HIS A 188 4.82 0.21 1.88
CA HIS A 188 3.77 -0.72 2.25
C HIS A 188 3.92 -1.20 3.70
N ASP A 189 5.10 -1.69 4.08
CA ASP A 189 5.38 -2.18 5.43
C ASP A 189 5.11 -1.08 6.47
N LYS A 190 5.43 0.18 6.15
CA LYS A 190 5.13 1.30 7.04
C LYS A 190 3.63 1.55 7.24
N ILE A 191 2.82 1.32 6.20
CA ILE A 191 1.35 1.37 6.30
C ILE A 191 0.86 0.22 7.18
N LEU A 192 1.39 -0.99 6.97
CA LEU A 192 1.01 -2.18 7.75
C LEU A 192 1.25 -1.99 9.25
N GLU A 193 2.36 -1.35 9.64
CA GLU A 193 2.68 -1.03 11.04
C GLU A 193 1.60 -0.19 11.74
N GLN A 194 0.89 0.65 10.98
CA GLN A 194 0.01 1.72 11.50
C GLN A 194 -1.46 1.52 11.11
N LEU A 195 -1.84 0.31 10.70
CA LEU A 195 -3.23 -0.02 10.39
C LEU A 195 -4.14 0.24 11.62
N PRO A 196 -5.27 0.96 11.45
CA PRO A 196 -6.14 1.39 12.54
C PRO A 196 -7.16 0.29 12.90
N PHE A 197 -6.67 -0.82 13.45
CA PHE A 197 -7.46 -1.96 13.94
C PHE A 197 -6.89 -2.50 15.25
#